data_AF-A0A7H9BN23-F1
#
_entry.id   AF-A0A7H9BN23-F1
#
_cell.length_a   1.000
_cell.length_b   1.000
_cell.length_c   1.000
_cell.angle_alpha   90.00
_cell.angle_beta   90.00
_cell.angle_gamma   90.00
#
_symmetry.space_group_name_H-M   'P 1'
#
loop_
_entity.id
_entity.type
_entity.pdbx_description
1 polymer ?
#
loop_
_entity_poly.entity_id
_entity_poly.type
_entity_poly.pdbx_seq_one_letter_code
_entity_poly.pdbx_strand_id
1 'polypeptide(L)' 'MTDPVVWHALHRLADYPVLDALAREGTKAIKLDGRACRYIYEAALPRIDWQAVLPSERAFMLLLGIEVRP' A
#
# COMPACT_ATOMS: atom_id res chain seq x y z
N MET A 1 -2.35 -16.36 5.79
CA MET A 1 -1.68 -16.92 4.58
C MET A 1 -2.01 -15.95 3.46
N THR A 2 -1.03 -15.19 2.96
CA THR A 2 -1.30 -14.14 1.97
C THR A 2 -1.30 -14.80 0.59
N ASP A 3 -2.43 -14.71 -0.13
CA ASP A 3 -2.61 -15.34 -1.43
C ASP A 3 -1.54 -14.87 -2.44
N PRO A 4 -0.84 -15.78 -3.15
CA PRO A 4 0.17 -15.40 -4.13
C PRO A 4 -0.41 -14.56 -5.27
N VAL A 5 -1.72 -14.64 -5.52
CA VAL A 5 -2.44 -13.79 -6.47
C VAL A 5 -2.38 -12.31 -6.06
N VAL A 6 -2.50 -12.00 -4.77
CA VAL A 6 -2.44 -10.61 -4.26
C VAL A 6 -1.05 -10.01 -4.45
N TRP A 7 0.00 -10.84 -4.39
CA TRP A 7 1.38 -10.38 -4.51
C TRP A 7 1.77 -10.04 -5.95
N HIS A 8 1.16 -10.71 -6.92
CA HIS A 8 1.39 -10.48 -8.35
C HIS A 8 0.34 -9.58 -9.02
N ALA A 9 -0.73 -9.24 -8.31
CA ALA A 9 -1.73 -8.31 -8.81
C ALA A 9 -1.13 -6.89 -8.93
N LEU A 10 -1.37 -6.25 -10.08
CA LEU A 10 -1.00 -4.87 -10.32
C LEU A 10 -2.11 -3.95 -9.80
N HIS A 11 -1.81 -3.23 -8.72
CA HIS A 11 -2.68 -2.28 -8.06
C HIS A 11 -2.40 -0.86 -8.57
N ARG A 12 -3.45 -0.13 -8.91
CA ARG A 12 -3.33 1.25 -9.40
C ARG A 12 -3.21 2.19 -8.20
N LEU A 13 -2.19 3.04 -8.21
CA LEU A 13 -1.90 3.93 -7.07
C LEU A 13 -2.98 4.99 -6.87
N ALA A 14 -3.65 5.41 -7.94
CA ALA A 14 -4.73 6.40 -7.88
C ALA A 14 -5.91 5.98 -6.98
N ASP A 15 -6.08 4.67 -6.72
CA ASP A 15 -7.11 4.14 -5.81
C ASP A 15 -6.67 4.17 -4.33
N TYR A 16 -5.39 4.47 -4.08
CA TYR A 16 -4.72 4.43 -2.77
C TYR A 16 -3.92 5.74 -2.59
N PRO A 17 -4.55 6.84 -2.16
CA PRO A 17 -3.92 8.16 -2.14
C PRO A 17 -2.70 8.26 -1.23
N VAL A 18 -2.66 7.51 -0.11
CA VAL A 18 -1.49 7.47 0.76
C VAL A 18 -0.36 6.71 0.07
N LEU A 19 -0.67 5.58 -0.56
CA LEU A 19 0.32 4.85 -1.34
C LEU A 19 0.85 5.64 -2.54
N ASP A 20 0.00 6.39 -3.26
CA ASP A 20 0.40 7.26 -4.36
C ASP A 20 1.39 8.32 -3.89
N ALA A 21 1.09 8.99 -2.77
CA ALA A 21 1.97 10.00 -2.19
C ALA A 21 3.34 9.41 -1.82
N LEU A 22 3.35 8.25 -1.18
CA LEU A 22 4.58 7.56 -0.78
C LEU A 22 5.40 7.05 -1.98
N ALA A 23 4.71 6.46 -2.97
CA ALA A 23 5.35 5.94 -4.16
C ALA A 23 5.99 7.06 -4.99
N ARG A 24 5.39 8.26 -5.02
CA ARG A 24 5.91 9.42 -5.76
C ARG A 24 7.26 9.91 -5.27
N GLU A 25 7.67 9.59 -4.03
CA GLU A 25 9.03 9.89 -3.55
C GLU A 25 10.08 8.98 -4.20
N GLY A 26 9.72 7.77 -4.63
CA GLY A 26 10.67 6.76 -5.15
C GLY A 26 10.46 6.33 -6.60
N THR A 27 9.28 6.55 -7.17
CA THR A 27 8.92 6.06 -8.51
C THR A 27 7.87 6.93 -9.21
N LYS A 28 7.87 6.91 -10.55
CA LYS A 28 6.82 7.49 -11.40
C LYS A 28 5.81 6.44 -11.88
N ALA A 29 5.85 5.24 -11.32
CA ALA A 29 4.93 4.17 -11.67
C ALA A 29 3.50 4.56 -11.32
N ILE A 30 2.54 4.17 -12.18
CA ILE A 30 1.10 4.36 -11.96
C ILE A 30 0.41 3.10 -11.41
N LYS A 31 1.11 1.95 -11.50
CA LYS A 31 0.68 0.65 -11.01
C LYS A 31 1.87 -0.03 -10.35
N LEU A 32 1.63 -0.67 -9.22
CA LEU A 32 2.62 -1.44 -8.48
C LEU A 32 2.06 -2.83 -8.17
N ASP A 33 2.93 -3.83 -8.19
CA ASP A 33 2.61 -5.15 -7.69
C ASP A 33 2.41 -5.13 -6.15
N GLY A 34 1.64 -6.09 -5.63
CA GLY A 34 1.37 -6.17 -4.19
C GLY A 34 2.63 -6.21 -3.31
N ARG A 35 3.74 -6.78 -3.81
CA ARG A 35 5.03 -6.78 -3.11
C ARG A 35 5.61 -5.37 -2.99
N ALA A 36 5.64 -4.63 -4.10
CA ALA A 36 6.10 -3.24 -4.11
C ALA A 36 5.21 -2.36 -3.23
N CYS A 37 3.87 -2.51 -3.31
CA CYS A 37 2.94 -1.81 -2.44
C CYS A 37 3.25 -2.08 -0.96
N ARG A 38 3.42 -3.35 -0.61
CA ARG A 38 3.74 -3.77 0.76
C ARG A 38 5.06 -3.16 1.25
N TYR A 39 6.11 -3.22 0.42
CA TYR A 39 7.43 -2.68 0.78
C TYR A 39 7.37 -1.17 1.05
N ILE A 40 6.67 -0.41 0.20
CA ILE A 40 6.50 1.03 0.37
C ILE A 40 5.75 1.32 1.67
N TYR A 41 4.66 0.61 1.93
CA TYR A 41 3.93 0.76 3.18
C TYR A 41 4.77 0.42 4.40
N GLU A 42 5.48 -0.72 4.41
CA GLU A 42 6.32 -1.13 5.55
C GLU A 42 7.44 -0.11 5.82
N ALA A 43 8.06 0.44 4.77
CA ALA A 43 9.07 1.50 4.90
C ALA A 43 8.47 2.84 5.39
N ALA A 44 7.22 3.12 5.03
CA ALA A 44 6.54 4.35 5.37
C ALA A 44 5.70 4.29 6.64
N LEU A 45 5.45 3.11 7.22
CA LEU A 45 4.66 2.89 8.45
C LEU A 45 4.85 3.97 9.53
N PRO A 46 6.07 4.38 9.91
CA PRO A 46 6.26 5.42 10.94
C PRO A 46 5.88 6.85 10.50
N ARG A 47 5.71 7.07 9.20
CA ARG A 47 5.41 8.37 8.56
C ARG A 47 3.98 8.43 8.00
N ILE A 48 3.23 7.32 8.04
CA ILE A 48 1.86 7.26 7.53
C ILE A 48 0.95 8.05 8.47
N ASP A 49 0.26 9.04 7.89
CA ASP A 49 -0.84 9.70 8.57
C ASP A 49 -2.08 8.79 8.52
N TRP A 50 -2.33 8.08 9.62
CA TRP A 50 -3.44 7.13 9.70
C TRP A 50 -4.83 7.77 9.61
N GLN A 51 -4.95 9.11 9.73
CA GLN A 51 -6.21 9.82 9.50
C GLN A 51 -6.48 10.04 8.02
N ALA A 52 -5.42 10.17 7.20
CA ALA A 52 -5.52 10.29 5.76
C ALA A 52 -5.78 8.95 5.04
N VAL A 53 -5.54 7.81 5.71
CA VAL A 53 -5.75 6.48 5.12
C VAL A 53 -7.24 6.16 5.01
N LEU A 54 -7.69 5.90 3.78
CA LEU A 54 -9.08 5.52 3.53
C LEU A 54 -9.41 4.12 4.09
N PRO A 55 -10.67 3.83 4.45
CA PRO A 55 -11.08 2.51 4.91
C PRO A 55 -10.75 1.38 3.91
N SER A 56 -10.95 1.65 2.62
CA SER A 56 -10.61 0.70 1.53
C SER A 56 -9.11 0.49 1.39
N GLU A 57 -8.31 1.52 1.66
CA GLU A 57 -6.85 1.46 1.63
C GLU A 57 -6.31 0.68 2.83
N ARG A 58 -6.91 0.86 4.03
CA ARG A 58 -6.66 0.02 5.21
C ARG A 58 -7.00 -1.45 4.95
N ALA A 59 -8.14 -1.73 4.33
CA ALA A 59 -8.50 -3.10 3.95
C ALA A 59 -7.47 -3.70 3.00
N PHE A 60 -6.94 -2.91 2.08
CA PHE A 60 -5.87 -3.33 1.19
C PHE A 60 -4.55 -3.60 1.94
N MET A 61 -4.16 -2.75 2.89
CA MET A 61 -2.99 -2.99 3.75
C MET A 61 -3.11 -4.31 4.52
N LEU A 62 -4.29 -4.60 5.08
CA LEU A 62 -4.57 -5.87 5.76
C LEU A 62 -4.49 -7.06 4.79
N LEU A 63 -5.00 -6.92 3.56
CA LEU A 63 -4.87 -7.94 2.51
C LEU A 63 -3.40 -8.21 2.12
N LEU A 64 -2.55 -7.18 2.17
CA LEU A 64 -1.11 -7.31 1.96
C LEU A 64 -0.38 -7.95 3.16
N GLY A 65 -1.07 -8.10 4.30
CA GLY A 65 -0.51 -8.61 5.55
C GLY A 65 0.25 -7.56 6.37
N ILE A 66 -0.03 -6.28 6.15
CA ILE A 66 0.49 -5.18 6.98
C ILE A 66 -0.40 -5.06 8.21
N GLU A 67 0.21 -5.24 9.38
CA GLU A 67 -0.51 -5.16 10.65
C GLU A 67 -0.71 -3.67 11.02
N VAL A 68 -1.89 -3.14 10.70
CA VAL A 68 -2.29 -1.79 11.07
C VAL A 68 -2.68 -1.79 12.54
N ARG A 69 -1.72 -1.52 13.43
CA ARG A 69 -2.04 -1.26 14.85
C ARG A 69 -2.46 0.21 15.01
N PRO A 70 -3.67 0.47 15.55
CA PRO A 70 -4.11 1.82 15.87
C PRO A 70 -3.28 2.46 16.99
#